data_AF-A0A2P8DCA2-F1
#
_entry.id   AF-A0A2P8DCA2-F1
#
_cell.length_a   1.000
_cell.length_b   1.000
_cell.length_c   1.000
_cell.angle_alpha   90.00
_cell.angle_beta   90.00
_cell.angle_gamma   90.00
#
_symmetry.space_group_name_H-M   'P 1'
#
loop_
_entity.id
_entity.type
_entity.pdbx_description
1 polymer ?
#
loop_
_entity_poly.entity_id
_entity_poly.type
_entity_poly.pdbx_seq_one_letter_code
_entity_poly.pdbx_strand_id
1 'polypeptide(L)'
;MHKHLGTALLLLVLSFLPATGRAQDTSGKNDTILLSAIQVDNQLYPLVFIDNVDVLAAILDPQRKAELARLRYNVYKVYPYAVTAAYVMNSVDKEMAIRTKRKDRKEYLKQIEKEMNARFKNELKDLSMTQGQILVKLINRETGKDCYSLIKELKGGLNARIYQTAAFFFNNDLKRQYDPFNKDRDIETIVQEIEAKNYSRYQMQLQQKRMTN
;
A
#
# COMPACT_ATOMS: atom_id res chain seq x y z
N MET A 1 -71.45 -11.49 45.78
CA MET A 1 -70.42 -10.89 44.90
C MET A 1 -69.10 -10.52 45.60
N HIS A 2 -68.88 -10.82 46.89
CA HIS A 2 -67.65 -10.38 47.61
C HIS A 2 -66.49 -11.39 47.65
N LYS A 3 -66.66 -12.62 47.14
CA LYS A 3 -65.61 -13.67 47.23
C LYS A 3 -64.51 -13.59 46.16
N HIS A 4 -64.74 -12.85 45.07
CA HIS A 4 -63.77 -12.72 43.95
C HIS A 4 -62.92 -11.45 44.01
N LEU A 5 -63.29 -10.49 44.87
CA LEU A 5 -62.58 -9.21 44.99
C LEU A 5 -61.26 -9.38 45.75
N GLY A 6 -61.23 -10.26 46.77
CA GLY A 6 -60.01 -10.56 47.52
C GLY A 6 -58.98 -11.37 46.73
N THR A 7 -59.43 -12.29 45.87
CA THR A 7 -58.54 -13.09 45.02
C THR A 7 -57.90 -12.27 43.91
N ALA A 8 -58.62 -11.27 43.38
CA ALA A 8 -58.07 -10.36 42.37
C ALA A 8 -56.99 -9.43 42.96
N LEU A 9 -57.19 -8.94 44.19
CA LEU A 9 -56.22 -8.09 44.88
C LEU A 9 -54.93 -8.86 45.23
N LEU A 10 -55.06 -10.14 45.60
CA LEU A 10 -53.91 -10.98 45.97
C LEU A 10 -53.05 -11.38 44.75
N LEU A 11 -53.66 -11.52 43.57
CA LEU A 11 -52.94 -11.76 42.32
C LEU A 11 -52.21 -10.50 41.81
N LEU A 12 -52.79 -9.30 42.03
CA LEU A 12 -52.19 -8.04 41.59
C LEU A 12 -50.96 -7.64 42.44
N VAL A 13 -50.94 -8.01 43.72
CA VAL A 13 -49.77 -7.80 44.59
C VAL A 13 -48.63 -8.77 44.24
N LEU A 14 -48.93 -9.98 43.77
CA LEU A 14 -47.92 -10.95 43.35
C LEU A 14 -47.20 -10.57 42.05
N SER A 15 -47.84 -9.75 41.19
CA SER A 15 -47.23 -9.25 39.94
C SER A 15 -46.24 -8.09 40.14
N PHE A 16 -46.10 -7.56 41.35
CA PHE A 16 -45.20 -6.43 41.65
C PHE A 16 -43.93 -6.82 42.43
N LEU A 17 -43.61 -8.11 42.54
CA LEU A 17 -42.28 -8.51 43.03
C LEU A 17 -41.21 -8.10 42.00
N PRO A 18 -40.23 -7.25 42.36
CA PRO A 18 -39.14 -6.92 41.46
C PRO A 18 -38.29 -8.18 41.24
N ALA A 19 -38.44 -8.79 40.06
CA ALA A 19 -37.51 -9.80 39.60
C ALA A 19 -36.15 -9.12 39.43
N THR A 20 -35.23 -9.33 40.37
CA THR A 20 -33.83 -8.96 40.20
C THR A 20 -33.25 -9.85 39.11
N GLY A 21 -33.41 -9.43 37.85
CA GLY A 21 -32.76 -10.04 36.71
C GLY A 21 -31.25 -9.90 36.86
N ARG A 22 -30.58 -10.95 37.33
CA ARG A 22 -29.15 -11.09 37.13
C ARG A 22 -28.92 -11.58 35.71
N ALA A 23 -28.91 -10.66 34.76
CA ALA A 23 -28.22 -10.87 33.50
C ALA A 23 -26.72 -10.83 33.81
N GLN A 24 -26.19 -11.93 34.34
CA GLN A 24 -24.75 -12.15 34.36
C GLN A 24 -24.42 -12.86 33.05
N ASP A 25 -23.70 -12.16 32.18
CA ASP A 25 -23.04 -12.73 31.01
C ASP A 25 -22.20 -13.93 31.44
N THR A 26 -22.75 -15.13 31.26
CA THR A 26 -21.96 -16.35 31.35
C THR A 26 -21.28 -16.52 30.00
N SER A 27 -20.19 -15.78 29.77
CA SER A 27 -19.25 -16.15 28.71
C SER A 27 -18.81 -17.59 28.95
N GLY A 28 -19.15 -18.51 28.04
CA GLY A 28 -18.78 -19.91 28.13
C GLY A 28 -17.27 -20.08 28.12
N LYS A 29 -16.78 -21.24 28.59
CA LYS A 29 -15.35 -21.57 28.72
C LYS A 29 -14.55 -21.42 27.41
N ASN A 30 -15.24 -21.36 26.26
CA ASN A 30 -14.68 -21.23 24.91
C ASN A 30 -15.13 -19.94 24.17
N ASP A 31 -15.89 -19.04 24.81
CA ASP A 31 -16.44 -17.83 24.16
C ASP A 31 -15.47 -16.64 24.22
N THR A 32 -14.24 -16.86 24.71
CA THR A 32 -13.20 -15.83 24.80
C THR A 32 -12.07 -16.16 23.84
N ILE A 33 -12.07 -15.49 22.68
CA ILE A 33 -10.90 -15.47 21.80
C ILE A 33 -9.96 -14.40 22.35
N LEU A 34 -8.82 -14.81 22.91
CA LEU A 34 -7.78 -13.89 23.34
C LEU A 34 -7.11 -13.29 22.09
N LEU A 35 -7.33 -12.00 21.87
CA LEU A 35 -6.69 -11.23 20.81
C LEU A 35 -5.63 -10.32 21.40
N SER A 36 -4.50 -10.20 20.70
CA SER A 36 -3.53 -9.15 20.98
C SER A 36 -4.21 -7.79 20.82
N ALA A 37 -3.95 -6.85 21.72
CA ALA A 37 -4.52 -5.50 21.67
C ALA A 37 -3.42 -4.45 21.58
N ILE A 38 -3.72 -3.33 20.93
CA ILE A 38 -2.90 -2.12 21.00
C ILE A 38 -3.60 -1.10 21.90
N GLN A 39 -2.83 -0.40 22.73
CA GLN A 39 -3.34 0.69 23.56
C GLN A 39 -3.08 2.03 22.85
N VAL A 40 -4.15 2.78 22.58
CA VAL A 40 -4.12 4.11 21.98
C VAL A 40 -5.02 5.02 22.81
N ASP A 41 -4.51 6.14 23.32
CA ASP A 41 -5.25 7.11 24.13
C ASP A 41 -6.06 6.49 25.30
N ASN A 42 -5.43 5.57 26.03
CA ASN A 42 -6.06 4.81 27.13
C ASN A 42 -7.24 3.91 26.72
N GLN A 43 -7.42 3.65 25.43
CA GLN A 43 -8.38 2.69 24.90
C GLN A 43 -7.65 1.49 24.29
N LEU A 44 -8.18 0.28 24.51
CA LEU A 44 -7.65 -0.94 23.92
C LEU A 44 -8.39 -1.27 22.63
N TYR A 45 -7.64 -1.44 21.55
CA TYR A 45 -8.15 -1.87 20.25
C TYR A 45 -7.67 -3.29 19.95
N PRO A 46 -8.56 -4.23 19.57
CA PRO A 46 -8.16 -5.58 19.19
C PRO A 46 -7.40 -5.56 17.86
N LEU A 47 -6.27 -6.27 17.80
CA LEU A 47 -5.49 -6.47 16.60
C LEU A 47 -5.96 -7.75 15.91
N VAL A 48 -6.70 -7.59 14.82
CA VAL A 48 -7.13 -8.70 13.96
C VAL A 48 -6.37 -8.62 12.65
N PHE A 49 -5.57 -9.63 12.35
CA PHE A 49 -5.01 -9.82 11.03
C PHE A 49 -6.03 -10.59 10.19
N ILE A 50 -6.56 -9.94 9.16
CA ILE A 50 -7.40 -10.61 8.16
C ILE A 50 -6.45 -11.13 7.09
N ASP A 51 -6.52 -12.43 6.80
CA ASP A 51 -5.77 -13.01 5.69
C ASP A 51 -6.25 -12.40 4.36
N ASN A 52 -5.31 -12.12 3.46
CA ASN A 52 -5.68 -11.79 2.09
C ASN A 52 -6.38 -13.01 1.47
N VAL A 53 -7.59 -12.81 0.95
CA VAL A 53 -8.29 -13.86 0.21
C VAL A 53 -7.62 -13.99 -1.16
N ASP A 54 -6.72 -14.96 -1.28
CA ASP A 54 -6.17 -15.36 -2.57
C ASP A 54 -7.30 -15.91 -3.44
N VAL A 55 -7.58 -15.26 -4.58
CA VAL A 55 -8.58 -15.74 -5.53
C VAL A 55 -8.06 -17.05 -6.15
N LEU A 56 -8.55 -18.17 -5.61
CA LEU A 56 -8.18 -19.56 -5.90
C LEU A 56 -8.10 -19.91 -7.41
N ALA A 57 -8.79 -19.14 -8.27
CA ALA A 57 -8.84 -19.34 -9.71
C ALA A 57 -7.45 -19.27 -10.40
N ALA A 58 -6.52 -18.44 -9.92
CA ALA A 58 -5.17 -18.34 -10.50
C ALA A 58 -4.27 -19.55 -10.16
N ILE A 59 -4.65 -20.33 -9.15
CA ILE A 59 -3.88 -21.50 -8.67
C ILE A 59 -4.10 -22.72 -9.58
N LEU A 60 -5.25 -22.78 -10.28
CA LEU A 60 -5.66 -23.94 -11.08
C LEU A 60 -5.06 -23.98 -12.50
N ASP A 61 -4.65 -22.85 -13.08
CA ASP A 61 -3.98 -22.79 -14.37
C ASP A 61 -2.45 -22.66 -14.22
N PRO A 62 -1.65 -23.69 -14.61
CA PRO A 62 -0.19 -23.64 -14.54
C PRO A 62 0.44 -22.51 -15.37
N GLN A 63 -0.15 -22.14 -16.51
CA GLN A 63 0.40 -21.09 -17.38
C GLN A 63 0.24 -19.72 -16.71
N ARG A 64 -0.98 -19.40 -16.29
CA ARG A 64 -1.26 -18.17 -15.55
C ARG A 64 -0.44 -18.06 -14.26
N LYS A 65 -0.25 -19.16 -13.54
CA LYS A 65 0.61 -19.20 -12.35
C LYS A 65 2.05 -18.83 -12.67
N ALA A 66 2.61 -19.37 -13.77
CA ALA A 66 3.97 -19.05 -14.20
C ALA A 66 4.11 -17.59 -14.66
N GLU A 67 3.11 -17.05 -15.37
CA GLU A 67 3.06 -15.64 -15.75
C GLU A 67 3.05 -14.72 -14.52
N LEU A 68 2.17 -15.01 -13.56
CA LEU A 68 2.05 -14.22 -12.33
C LEU A 68 3.34 -14.29 -11.50
N ALA A 69 4.00 -15.45 -11.44
CA ALA A 69 5.29 -15.59 -10.76
C ALA A 69 6.38 -14.74 -11.42
N ARG A 70 6.44 -14.69 -12.76
CA ARG A 70 7.37 -13.83 -13.50
C ARG A 70 7.06 -12.35 -13.30
N LEU A 71 5.78 -11.99 -13.33
CA LEU A 71 5.34 -10.62 -13.06
C LEU A 71 5.73 -10.20 -11.65
N ARG A 72 5.45 -11.06 -10.65
CA ARG A 72 5.83 -10.86 -9.26
C ARG A 72 7.33 -10.64 -9.12
N TYR A 73 8.17 -11.51 -9.69
CA TYR A 73 9.62 -11.32 -9.69
C TYR A 73 10.03 -9.95 -10.24
N ASN A 74 9.47 -9.54 -11.38
CA ASN A 74 9.80 -8.25 -12.00
C ASN A 74 9.35 -7.07 -11.12
N VAL A 75 8.11 -7.08 -10.61
CA VAL A 75 7.58 -6.02 -9.73
C VAL A 75 8.43 -5.89 -8.46
N TYR A 76 8.76 -7.01 -7.80
CA TYR A 76 9.64 -6.99 -6.62
C TYR A 76 11.01 -6.39 -6.91
N LYS A 77 11.58 -6.67 -8.08
CA LYS A 77 12.89 -6.12 -8.48
C LYS A 77 12.81 -4.61 -8.72
N VAL A 78 11.74 -4.12 -9.35
CA VAL A 78 11.69 -2.72 -9.81
C VAL A 78 10.98 -1.75 -8.87
N TYR A 79 10.10 -2.23 -8.00
CA TYR A 79 9.30 -1.40 -7.10
C TYR A 79 10.13 -0.47 -6.20
N PRO A 80 11.25 -0.91 -5.59
CA PRO A 80 12.10 0.00 -4.78
C PRO A 80 12.63 1.21 -5.57
N TYR A 81 12.93 1.03 -6.87
CA TYR A 81 13.38 2.12 -7.73
C TYR A 81 12.23 3.10 -8.04
N ALA A 82 11.01 2.60 -8.20
CA ALA A 82 9.84 3.44 -8.43
C ALA A 82 9.58 4.38 -7.23
N VAL A 83 9.60 3.82 -6.02
CA VAL A 83 9.44 4.59 -4.77
C VAL A 83 10.54 5.64 -4.63
N THR A 84 11.80 5.26 -4.90
CA THR A 84 12.94 6.18 -4.85
C THR A 84 12.81 7.30 -5.88
N ALA A 85 12.40 6.97 -7.11
CA ALA A 85 12.19 7.94 -8.17
C ALA A 85 11.08 8.93 -7.80
N ALA A 86 9.95 8.45 -7.27
CA ALA A 86 8.86 9.32 -6.81
C ALA A 86 9.30 10.27 -5.69
N TYR A 87 10.09 9.79 -4.72
CA TYR A 87 10.67 10.63 -3.68
C TYR A 87 11.58 11.73 -4.24
N VAL A 88 12.48 11.37 -5.16
CA VAL A 88 13.39 12.32 -5.81
C VAL A 88 12.61 13.35 -6.62
N MET A 89 11.59 12.93 -7.37
CA MET A 89 10.73 13.83 -8.14
C MET A 89 10.01 14.84 -7.27
N ASN A 90 9.38 14.39 -6.18
CA ASN A 90 8.73 15.28 -5.22
C ASN A 90 9.72 16.28 -4.58
N SER A 91 10.96 15.85 -4.37
CA SER A 91 12.03 16.72 -3.84
C SER A 91 12.45 17.76 -4.88
N VAL A 92 12.62 17.34 -6.13
CA VAL A 92 12.94 18.23 -7.25
C VAL A 92 11.83 19.26 -7.48
N ASP A 93 10.56 18.85 -7.45
CA ASP A 93 9.42 19.75 -7.61
C ASP A 93 9.41 20.87 -6.57
N LYS A 94 9.66 20.53 -5.29
CA LYS A 94 9.76 21.49 -4.19
C LYS A 94 10.91 22.48 -4.41
N GLU A 95 12.08 21.97 -4.79
CA GLU A 95 13.27 22.80 -5.05
C GLU A 95 13.10 23.69 -6.29
N MET A 96 12.44 23.20 -7.33
CA MET A 96 12.12 23.98 -8.53
C MET A 96 11.11 25.09 -8.23
N ALA A 97 10.17 24.89 -7.30
CA ALA A 97 9.24 25.93 -6.88
C ALA A 97 9.94 27.09 -6.17
N ILE A 98 10.97 26.81 -5.37
CA ILE A 98 11.71 27.82 -4.59
C ILE A 98 12.71 28.60 -5.45
N ARG A 99 13.41 27.91 -6.36
CA ARG A 99 14.46 28.53 -7.18
C ARG A 99 13.84 29.41 -8.26
N THR A 100 14.13 30.71 -8.29
CA THR A 100 13.57 31.63 -9.31
C THR A 100 14.46 31.77 -10.54
N LYS A 101 15.78 31.64 -10.37
CA LYS A 101 16.75 31.80 -11.47
C LYS A 101 16.87 30.52 -12.30
N ARG A 102 16.76 30.67 -13.63
CA ARG A 102 16.91 29.57 -14.61
C ARG A 102 18.27 28.85 -14.50
N LYS A 103 19.35 29.59 -14.22
CA LYS A 103 20.71 29.02 -14.06
C LYS A 103 20.77 28.05 -12.87
N ASP A 104 20.26 28.49 -11.73
CA ASP A 104 20.29 27.73 -10.47
C ASP A 104 19.41 26.47 -10.57
N ARG A 105 18.24 26.56 -11.23
CA ARG A 105 17.41 25.39 -11.56
C ARG A 105 18.18 24.37 -12.41
N LYS A 106 18.85 24.84 -13.46
CA LYS A 106 19.62 23.97 -14.37
C LYS A 106 20.78 23.27 -13.66
N GLU A 107 21.51 24.00 -12.81
CA GLU A 107 22.63 23.46 -12.05
C GLU A 107 22.17 22.38 -11.05
N TYR A 108 21.08 22.66 -10.32
CA TYR A 108 20.48 21.69 -9.41
C TYR A 108 20.02 20.41 -10.13
N LEU A 109 19.31 20.53 -11.25
CA LEU A 109 18.88 19.35 -12.03
C LEU A 109 20.07 18.53 -12.52
N LYS A 110 21.17 19.18 -12.95
CA LYS A 110 22.40 18.50 -13.38
C LYS A 110 23.08 17.77 -12.22
N GLN A 111 23.05 18.34 -11.02
CA GLN A 111 23.58 17.67 -9.82
C GLN A 111 22.79 16.41 -9.49
N ILE A 112 21.45 16.53 -9.42
CA ILE A 112 20.57 15.38 -9.17
C ILE A 112 20.75 14.30 -10.23
N GLU A 113 20.82 14.68 -11.51
CA GLU A 113 21.09 13.75 -12.60
C GLU A 113 22.41 12.99 -12.39
N LYS A 114 23.50 13.70 -12.04
CA LYS A 114 24.80 13.08 -11.80
C LYS A 114 24.74 12.09 -10.64
N GLU A 115 24.06 12.46 -9.56
CA GLU A 115 23.89 11.60 -8.39
C GLU A 115 23.07 10.35 -8.71
N MET A 116 21.93 10.51 -9.39
CA MET A 116 21.06 9.39 -9.78
C MET A 116 21.77 8.46 -10.77
N ASN A 117 22.50 9.01 -11.74
CA ASN A 117 23.31 8.22 -12.65
C ASN A 117 24.45 7.50 -11.90
N ALA A 118 25.10 8.11 -10.92
CA ALA A 118 26.15 7.45 -10.17
C ALA A 118 25.60 6.27 -9.35
N ARG A 119 24.42 6.43 -8.74
CA ARG A 119 23.78 5.40 -7.91
C ARG A 119 23.15 4.28 -8.73
N PHE A 120 22.37 4.62 -9.76
CA PHE A 120 21.45 3.67 -10.39
C PHE A 120 21.81 3.28 -11.82
N LYS A 121 22.79 3.91 -12.48
CA LYS A 121 23.08 3.65 -13.90
C LYS A 121 23.41 2.18 -14.20
N ASN A 122 24.16 1.51 -13.33
CA ASN A 122 24.51 0.11 -13.55
C ASN A 122 23.29 -0.79 -13.33
N GLU A 123 22.55 -0.57 -12.25
CA GLU A 123 21.34 -1.34 -11.93
C GLU A 123 20.25 -1.17 -12.99
N LEU A 124 20.07 0.04 -13.51
CA LEU A 124 19.11 0.34 -14.59
C LEU A 124 19.53 -0.25 -15.93
N LYS A 125 20.83 -0.40 -16.21
CA LYS A 125 21.33 -1.07 -17.41
C LYS A 125 21.04 -2.57 -17.40
N ASP A 126 21.00 -3.17 -16.22
CA ASP A 126 20.75 -4.60 -16.03
C ASP A 126 19.26 -4.94 -15.99
N LEU A 127 18.38 -3.95 -16.22
CA LEU A 127 16.94 -4.17 -16.33
C LEU A 127 16.58 -4.67 -17.73
N SER A 128 15.70 -5.68 -17.77
CA SER A 128 15.11 -6.13 -19.03
C SER A 128 14.07 -5.13 -19.56
N MET A 129 13.67 -5.30 -20.82
CA MET A 129 12.60 -4.52 -21.46
C MET A 129 11.32 -4.48 -20.63
N THR A 130 10.86 -5.64 -20.19
CA THR A 130 9.65 -5.78 -19.37
C THR A 130 9.80 -5.12 -18.00
N GLN A 131 10.98 -5.21 -17.39
CA GLN A 131 11.25 -4.57 -16.10
C GLN A 131 11.23 -3.05 -16.21
N GLY A 132 11.84 -2.49 -17.26
CA GLY A 132 11.77 -1.05 -17.56
C GLY A 132 10.35 -0.57 -17.76
N GLN A 133 9.50 -1.34 -18.46
CA GLN A 133 8.08 -1.00 -18.65
C GLN A 133 7.29 -0.98 -17.33
N ILE A 134 7.48 -1.99 -16.48
CA ILE A 134 6.82 -2.05 -15.16
C ILE A 134 7.29 -0.90 -14.27
N LEU A 135 8.59 -0.60 -14.25
CA LEU A 135 9.16 0.51 -13.47
C LEU A 135 8.44 1.83 -13.78
N VAL A 136 8.19 2.09 -15.05
CA VAL A 136 7.55 3.32 -15.53
C VAL A 136 6.11 3.42 -15.08
N LYS A 137 5.37 2.31 -15.18
CA LYS A 137 4.00 2.21 -14.68
C LYS A 137 3.94 2.49 -13.18
N LEU A 138 4.87 1.93 -12.42
CA LEU A 138 4.95 2.16 -10.98
C LEU A 138 5.33 3.61 -10.63
N ILE A 139 6.24 4.25 -11.38
CA ILE A 139 6.52 5.68 -11.20
C ILE A 139 5.27 6.53 -11.46
N ASN A 140 4.48 6.18 -12.48
CA ASN A 140 3.20 6.83 -12.74
C ASN A 140 2.21 6.60 -11.59
N ARG A 141 2.13 5.38 -11.04
CA ARG A 141 1.31 5.03 -9.86
C ARG A 141 1.69 5.86 -8.63
N GLU A 142 2.98 6.01 -8.34
CA GLU A 142 3.47 6.74 -7.16
C GLU A 142 3.30 8.27 -7.27
N THR A 143 3.39 8.82 -8.49
CA THR A 143 3.42 10.27 -8.69
C THR A 143 2.15 10.85 -9.29
N GLY A 144 1.30 10.02 -9.89
CA GLY A 144 0.15 10.45 -10.69
C GLY A 144 0.55 11.21 -11.97
N LYS A 145 1.84 11.35 -12.27
CA LYS A 145 2.35 12.11 -13.41
C LYS A 145 2.77 11.17 -14.53
N ASP A 146 2.47 11.54 -15.77
CA ASP A 146 2.97 10.84 -16.94
C ASP A 146 4.52 10.86 -16.90
N CYS A 147 5.16 9.69 -16.85
CA CYS A 147 6.61 9.58 -16.82
C CYS A 147 7.27 10.23 -18.06
N TYR A 148 6.55 10.33 -19.19
CA TYR A 148 6.99 11.08 -20.36
C TYR A 148 7.04 12.59 -20.10
N SER A 149 6.03 13.14 -19.41
CA SER A 149 6.03 14.56 -19.01
C SER A 149 7.25 14.88 -18.14
N LEU A 150 7.63 13.91 -17.30
CA LEU A 150 8.74 14.02 -16.36
C LEU A 150 10.12 13.95 -17.03
N ILE A 151 10.27 13.05 -17.99
CA ILE A 151 11.44 12.96 -18.88
C ILE A 151 11.52 14.19 -19.81
N LYS A 152 10.38 14.76 -20.20
CA LYS A 152 10.24 15.96 -21.06
C LYS A 152 10.58 17.26 -20.34
N GLU A 153 10.28 17.38 -19.05
CA GLU A 153 10.59 18.58 -18.24
C GLU A 153 12.10 18.71 -17.98
N LEU A 154 12.81 17.58 -17.90
CA LEU A 154 14.27 17.53 -17.80
C LEU A 154 14.99 17.80 -19.15
N LYS A 155 14.28 18.06 -20.27
CA LYS A 155 14.85 18.29 -21.62
C LYS A 155 15.79 19.50 -21.76
N GLY A 156 16.04 20.26 -20.70
CA GLY A 156 16.90 21.45 -20.72
C GLY A 156 18.41 21.18 -20.87
N GLY A 157 18.87 19.93 -21.00
CA GLY A 157 20.29 19.63 -21.25
C GLY A 157 20.76 18.19 -21.07
N LEU A 158 19.90 17.19 -21.27
CA LEU A 158 20.24 15.78 -20.99
C LEU A 158 20.74 15.01 -22.22
N ASN A 159 21.58 13.99 -21.98
CA ASN A 159 22.18 13.10 -22.98
C ASN A 159 21.10 12.35 -23.80
N ALA A 160 20.97 12.68 -25.09
CA ALA A 160 19.99 12.09 -26.03
C ALA A 160 20.00 10.55 -26.11
N ARG A 161 21.10 9.90 -25.71
CA ARG A 161 21.26 8.45 -25.77
C ARG A 161 20.43 7.70 -24.72
N ILE A 162 20.27 8.27 -23.52
CA ILE A 162 19.38 7.70 -22.48
C ILE A 162 17.93 7.76 -22.97
N TYR A 163 17.57 8.85 -23.66
CA TYR A 163 16.24 9.06 -24.24
C TYR A 163 15.91 8.11 -25.38
N GLN A 164 16.88 7.73 -26.21
CA GLN A 164 16.63 6.77 -27.28
C GLN A 164 16.32 5.37 -26.73
N THR A 165 17.07 4.93 -25.72
CA THR A 165 16.84 3.63 -25.07
C THR A 165 15.50 3.65 -24.34
N ALA A 166 15.28 4.67 -23.51
CA ALA A 166 13.99 5.04 -22.95
C ALA A 166 12.86 4.91 -23.99
N ALA A 167 12.87 5.75 -25.04
CA ALA A 167 11.81 5.85 -26.04
C ALA A 167 11.43 4.51 -26.69
N PHE A 168 12.37 3.57 -26.78
CA PHE A 168 12.13 2.22 -27.28
C PHE A 168 11.35 1.34 -26.28
N PHE A 169 11.67 1.41 -24.96
CA PHE A 169 10.84 0.78 -23.90
C PHE A 169 9.41 1.34 -23.86
N PHE A 170 9.25 2.53 -24.42
CA PHE A 170 8.20 3.49 -24.12
C PHE A 170 7.14 3.67 -25.22
N ASN A 171 7.26 2.98 -26.35
CA ASN A 171 6.43 3.29 -27.53
C ASN A 171 4.92 2.98 -27.35
N ASN A 172 4.54 1.94 -26.61
CA ASN A 172 3.14 1.47 -26.55
C ASN A 172 2.36 1.82 -25.25
N ASP A 173 3.04 2.13 -24.14
CA ASP A 173 2.39 2.34 -22.83
C ASP A 173 2.61 3.71 -22.19
N LEU A 174 3.45 4.59 -22.77
CA LEU A 174 3.82 5.87 -22.16
C LEU A 174 2.68 6.86 -21.93
N LYS A 175 1.75 6.96 -22.89
CA LYS A 175 0.63 7.91 -22.78
C LYS A 175 -0.50 7.39 -21.90
N ARG A 176 -0.42 6.12 -21.47
CA ARG A 176 -1.47 5.49 -20.69
C ARG A 176 -1.18 5.73 -19.22
N GLN A 177 -2.17 6.25 -18.52
CA GLN A 177 -2.16 6.29 -17.07
C GLN A 177 -2.23 4.87 -16.52
N TYR A 178 -1.62 4.67 -15.37
CA TYR A 178 -1.70 3.45 -14.60
C TYR A 178 -3.16 3.12 -14.27
N ASP A 179 -3.61 1.91 -14.59
CA ASP A 179 -4.99 1.47 -14.41
C ASP A 179 -5.05 0.28 -13.43
N PRO A 180 -5.21 0.55 -12.12
CA PRO A 180 -5.21 -0.50 -11.09
C PRO A 180 -6.45 -1.40 -11.15
N PHE A 181 -7.52 -0.99 -11.85
CA PHE A 181 -8.78 -1.72 -11.87
C PHE A 181 -8.89 -2.67 -13.07
N ASN A 182 -8.20 -2.38 -14.16
CA ASN A 182 -8.19 -3.25 -15.35
C ASN A 182 -6.78 -3.74 -15.70
N LYS A 183 -6.04 -2.96 -16.49
CA LYS A 183 -4.85 -3.43 -17.22
C LYS A 183 -3.65 -3.70 -16.32
N ASP A 184 -3.52 -2.92 -15.25
CA ASP A 184 -2.41 -3.02 -14.31
C ASP A 184 -2.86 -3.65 -12.97
N ARG A 185 -4.05 -4.27 -12.93
CA ARG A 185 -4.61 -4.89 -11.73
C ARG A 185 -3.68 -5.93 -11.10
N ASP A 186 -3.05 -6.79 -11.90
CA ASP A 186 -2.13 -7.80 -11.35
C ASP A 186 -0.88 -7.15 -10.75
N ILE A 187 -0.39 -6.06 -11.37
CA ILE A 187 0.72 -5.27 -10.84
C ILE A 187 0.30 -4.65 -9.51
N GLU A 188 -0.90 -4.07 -9.44
CA GLU A 188 -1.44 -3.45 -8.24
C GLU A 188 -1.61 -4.48 -7.10
N THR A 189 -2.15 -5.66 -7.38
CA THR A 189 -2.25 -6.74 -6.39
C THR A 189 -0.88 -7.05 -5.78
N ILE A 190 0.16 -7.21 -6.63
CA ILE A 190 1.52 -7.50 -6.15
C ILE A 190 2.11 -6.32 -5.36
N VAL A 191 1.84 -5.09 -5.77
CA VAL A 191 2.30 -3.89 -5.04
C VAL A 191 1.66 -3.83 -3.66
N GLN A 192 0.35 -4.05 -3.55
CA GLN A 192 -0.38 -4.08 -2.29
C GLN A 192 0.14 -5.19 -1.37
N GLU A 193 0.45 -6.37 -1.91
CA GLU A 193 1.13 -7.44 -1.16
C GLU A 193 2.49 -6.98 -0.60
N ILE A 194 3.31 -6.30 -1.41
CA ILE A 194 4.62 -5.77 -1.01
C ILE A 194 4.45 -4.73 0.11
N GLU A 195 3.53 -3.79 -0.05
CA GLU A 195 3.25 -2.73 0.93
C GLU A 195 2.75 -3.30 2.25
N ALA A 196 1.78 -4.22 2.22
CA ALA A 196 1.27 -4.91 3.39
C ALA A 196 2.38 -5.68 4.13
N LYS A 197 3.21 -6.42 3.39
CA LYS A 197 4.35 -7.15 3.96
C LYS A 197 5.38 -6.21 4.60
N ASN A 198 5.70 -5.10 3.94
CA ASN A 198 6.63 -4.10 4.45
C ASN A 198 6.08 -3.43 5.72
N TYR A 199 4.79 -3.11 5.74
CA TYR A 199 4.11 -2.55 6.91
C TYR A 199 4.16 -3.52 8.10
N SER A 200 3.79 -4.79 7.92
CA SER A 200 3.85 -5.80 8.97
C SER A 200 5.27 -5.98 9.52
N ARG A 201 6.28 -5.99 8.64
CA ARG A 201 7.69 -6.05 9.06
C ARG A 201 8.11 -4.84 9.90
N TYR A 202 7.68 -3.64 9.51
CA TYR A 202 7.96 -2.42 10.23
C TYR A 202 7.35 -2.43 11.64
N GLN A 203 6.08 -2.84 11.78
CA GLN A 203 5.42 -2.94 13.09
C GLN A 203 6.11 -3.93 14.03
N MET A 204 6.54 -5.09 13.52
CA MET A 204 7.30 -6.07 14.30
C MET A 204 8.62 -5.49 14.82
N GLN A 205 9.34 -4.71 14.00
CA GLN A 205 10.58 -4.05 14.42
C GLN A 205 10.34 -3.01 15.52
N LEU A 206 9.25 -2.24 15.44
CA LEU A 206 8.89 -1.29 16.48
C LEU A 206 8.54 -2.00 17.79
N GLN A 207 7.81 -3.11 17.74
CA GLN A 207 7.48 -3.91 18.91
C GLN A 207 8.74 -4.49 19.56
N GLN A 208 9.66 -5.05 18.77
CA GLN A 208 10.96 -5.53 19.28
C GLN A 208 11.73 -4.42 19.97
N LYS A 209 11.86 -3.24 19.35
CA LYS A 209 12.52 -2.08 19.96
C LYS A 209 11.88 -1.62 21.27
N ARG A 210 10.55 -1.77 21.40
CA ARG A 210 9.82 -1.47 22.65
C ARG A 210 9.99 -2.54 23.73
N MET A 211 10.33 -3.77 23.36
CA MET A 211 10.61 -4.86 24.30
C MET A 211 12.08 -4.88 24.76
N THR A 212 12.98 -4.30 23.98
CA THR A 212 14.43 -4.25 24.29
C THR A 212 14.87 -2.98 25.02
N ASN A 213 13.98 -2.01 25.21
CA ASN A 213 14.17 -0.78 25.97
C ASN A 213 13.27 -0.81 27.20
#